data_AF-A0A914XLZ9-F1
#
_entry.id   AF-A0A914XLZ9-F1
#
_cell.length_a   1.000
_cell.length_b   1.000
_cell.length_c   1.000
_cell.angle_alpha   90.00
_cell.angle_beta   90.00
_cell.angle_gamma   90.00
#
_symmetry.space_group_name_H-M   'P 1'
#
loop_
_entity.id
_entity.type
_entity.pdbx_description
1 polymer ?
#
loop_
_entity_poly.entity_id
_entity_poly.type
_entity_poly.pdbx_seq_one_letter_code
_entity_poly.pdbx_strand_id
1 'polypeptide(L)'
;MPRKNNITIYEKIYQSAVEEFGMWEQIIADCGREFFLCEFVQEYLKDFRIKRDGSICRRPSFKQLTSCKNNRVERLWQEVNAQVGLPIKWAFTEMENNHTLDRHNLTHLFATSFVGCSVAKVLLQRWMDGWNNHTITGKGIPSQYTHHRGNYLLPAGVLPSAAHAAEIYRGSNGQLTDESTFGQDPLEGQPEKQNRRDQIFQNEIDTKLGGFNYIASYTVNHGYQPIQEAVTLYIQLGVSLLSS
;
A
#
# COMPACT_ATOMS: atom_id res chain seq x y z
N MET A 1 14.83 8.16 3.61
CA MET A 1 13.91 7.25 2.90
C MET A 1 13.16 6.46 3.97
N PRO A 2 11.82 6.42 3.96
CA PRO A 2 11.09 5.67 4.97
C PRO A 2 11.47 4.19 4.92
N ARG A 3 11.71 3.59 6.09
CA ARG A 3 11.96 2.15 6.20
C ARG A 3 10.61 1.42 6.14
N LYS A 4 10.50 0.37 5.32
CA LYS A 4 9.25 -0.40 5.23
C LYS A 4 9.09 -1.27 6.48
N ASN A 5 7.92 -1.23 7.09
CA ASN A 5 7.61 -1.96 8.31
C ASN A 5 7.17 -3.40 7.98
N ASN A 6 7.91 -4.38 8.50
CA ASN A 6 7.61 -5.81 8.32
C ASN A 6 6.23 -6.21 8.85
N ILE A 7 5.82 -5.65 10.00
CA ILE A 7 4.57 -5.94 10.67
C ILE A 7 3.39 -5.42 9.85
N THR A 8 3.50 -4.18 9.35
CA THR A 8 2.46 -3.60 8.48
C THR A 8 2.32 -4.37 7.16
N ILE A 9 3.44 -4.79 6.54
CA ILE A 9 3.40 -5.62 5.32
C ILE A 9 2.73 -6.97 5.63
N TYR A 10 3.06 -7.61 6.75
CA TYR A 10 2.41 -8.84 7.17
C TYR A 10 0.90 -8.64 7.36
N GLU A 11 0.51 -7.68 8.20
CA GLU A 11 -0.89 -7.46 8.59
C GLU A 11 -1.76 -7.04 7.40
N LYS A 12 -1.33 -6.02 6.64
CA LYS A 12 -2.17 -5.38 5.62
C LYS A 12 -2.09 -6.05 4.26
N ILE A 13 -1.07 -6.88 4.01
CA ILE A 13 -0.88 -7.53 2.71
C ILE A 13 -0.99 -9.05 2.88
N TYR A 14 -0.07 -9.68 3.62
CA TYR A 14 -0.02 -11.14 3.65
C TYR A 14 -1.20 -11.75 4.40
N GLN A 15 -1.46 -11.29 5.62
CA GLN A 15 -2.53 -11.82 6.47
C GLN A 15 -3.89 -11.65 5.78
N SER A 16 -4.25 -10.43 5.37
CA SER A 16 -5.52 -10.17 4.68
C SER A 16 -5.68 -11.03 3.42
N ALA A 17 -4.60 -11.22 2.65
CA ALA A 17 -4.68 -12.00 1.43
C ALA A 17 -4.80 -13.51 1.72
N VAL A 18 -4.16 -14.05 2.77
CA VAL A 18 -4.35 -15.46 3.19
C VAL A 18 -5.77 -15.68 3.72
N GLU A 19 -6.33 -14.73 4.46
CA GLU A 19 -7.71 -14.80 4.98
C GLU A 19 -8.73 -14.79 3.83
N GLU A 20 -8.52 -13.97 2.81
CA GLU A 20 -9.42 -13.86 1.65
C GLU A 20 -9.25 -15.02 0.65
N PHE A 21 -8.01 -15.38 0.32
CA PHE A 21 -7.71 -16.28 -0.79
C PHE A 21 -7.15 -17.64 -0.38
N GLY A 22 -6.94 -17.89 0.91
CA GLY A 22 -6.33 -19.12 1.44
C GLY A 22 -4.82 -19.17 1.27
N MET A 23 -4.21 -20.20 1.88
CA MET A 23 -2.78 -20.39 1.93
C MET A 23 -2.19 -20.76 0.57
N TRP A 24 -1.17 -20.02 0.13
CA TRP A 24 -0.44 -20.34 -1.10
C TRP A 24 0.57 -21.46 -0.92
N GLU A 25 0.84 -22.18 -2.00
CA GLU A 25 1.89 -23.21 -2.03
C GLU A 25 3.29 -22.64 -1.76
N GLN A 26 3.57 -21.43 -2.24
CA GLN A 26 4.88 -20.78 -2.16
C GLN A 26 4.74 -19.25 -2.32
N ILE A 27 5.47 -18.49 -1.50
CA ILE A 27 5.69 -17.04 -1.70
C ILE A 27 6.95 -16.83 -2.54
N ILE A 28 6.91 -15.87 -3.45
CA ILE A 28 8.11 -15.40 -4.16
C ILE A 28 8.27 -13.91 -3.82
N ALA A 29 9.44 -13.57 -3.29
CA ALA A 29 9.78 -12.20 -2.91
C ALA A 29 11.20 -11.86 -3.39
N ASP A 30 11.54 -10.58 -3.40
CA ASP A 30 12.91 -10.18 -3.65
C ASP A 30 13.78 -10.44 -2.41
N CYS A 31 15.11 -10.53 -2.57
CA CYS A 31 16.09 -10.75 -1.47
C CYS A 31 16.15 -9.61 -0.41
N GLY A 32 15.18 -8.70 -0.38
CA GLY A 32 15.05 -7.66 0.62
C GLY A 32 14.63 -8.20 1.98
N ARG A 33 14.70 -7.34 3.00
CA ARG A 33 14.35 -7.73 4.38
C ARG A 33 12.89 -7.46 4.72
N GLU A 34 12.15 -6.81 3.82
CA GLU A 34 10.84 -6.25 4.15
C GLU A 34 9.74 -7.33 4.26
N PHE A 35 9.97 -8.52 3.69
CA PHE A 35 9.04 -9.65 3.71
C PHE A 35 9.38 -10.74 4.72
N PHE A 36 10.39 -10.56 5.57
CA PHE A 36 10.86 -11.59 6.51
C PHE A 36 9.76 -12.17 7.39
N LEU A 37 8.85 -11.34 7.90
CA LEU A 37 7.74 -11.82 8.72
C LEU A 37 6.75 -12.69 7.93
N CYS A 38 6.47 -12.33 6.68
CA CYS A 38 5.61 -13.13 5.79
C CYS A 38 6.26 -14.47 5.45
N GLU A 39 7.55 -14.46 5.09
CA GLU A 39 8.32 -15.67 4.79
C GLU A 39 8.38 -16.61 6.00
N PHE A 40 8.58 -16.05 7.19
CA PHE A 40 8.58 -16.80 8.44
C PHE A 40 7.23 -17.46 8.70
N VAL A 41 6.11 -16.73 8.63
CA VAL A 41 4.78 -17.29 8.90
C VAL A 41 4.41 -18.35 7.86
N GLN A 42 4.78 -18.14 6.60
CA GLN A 42 4.59 -19.12 5.53
C GLN A 42 5.33 -20.44 5.80
N GLU A 43 6.55 -20.38 6.37
CA GLU A 43 7.30 -21.57 6.80
C GLU A 43 6.73 -22.16 8.10
N TYR A 44 6.33 -21.33 9.06
CA TYR A 44 5.70 -21.75 10.30
C TYR A 44 4.42 -22.56 10.06
N LEU A 45 3.66 -22.20 9.04
CA LEU A 45 2.41 -22.85 8.64
C LEU A 45 2.60 -23.83 7.46
N LYS A 46 3.80 -24.37 7.26
CA LYS A 46 4.11 -25.18 6.08
C LYS A 46 3.22 -26.41 5.89
N ASP A 47 2.71 -26.98 6.98
CA ASP A 47 1.86 -28.17 6.98
C ASP A 47 0.43 -27.87 6.53
N PHE A 48 0.03 -26.60 6.53
CA PHE A 48 -1.24 -26.11 6.00
C PHE A 48 -1.17 -25.72 4.51
N ARG A 49 -0.01 -25.89 3.86
CA ARG A 49 0.14 -25.65 2.42
C ARG A 49 -0.35 -26.87 1.64
N ILE A 50 -1.66 -27.01 1.56
CA ILE A 50 -2.33 -28.16 0.94
C ILE A 50 -2.68 -27.82 -0.52
N LYS A 51 -2.41 -28.74 -1.44
CA LYS A 51 -2.77 -28.62 -2.86
C LYS A 51 -4.24 -28.99 -3.07
N ARG A 52 -4.76 -28.69 -4.27
CA ARG A 52 -6.14 -29.05 -4.66
C ARG A 52 -6.48 -30.54 -4.54
N ASP A 53 -5.50 -31.43 -4.72
CA ASP A 53 -5.68 -32.87 -4.61
C ASP A 53 -5.65 -33.39 -3.16
N GLY A 54 -5.56 -32.49 -2.17
CA GLY A 54 -5.47 -32.81 -0.75
C GLY A 54 -4.06 -33.19 -0.28
N SER A 55 -3.06 -33.23 -1.17
CA SER A 55 -1.69 -33.55 -0.80
C SER A 55 -0.93 -32.34 -0.24
N ILE A 56 0.02 -32.60 0.66
CA ILE A 56 0.91 -31.57 1.22
C ILE A 56 1.85 -31.05 0.11
N CYS A 57 2.00 -29.72 0.04
CA CYS A 57 2.92 -29.07 -0.86
C CYS A 57 4.37 -29.29 -0.42
N ARG A 58 5.17 -29.93 -1.28
CA ARG A 58 6.61 -30.17 -1.06
C ARG A 58 7.51 -29.05 -1.60
N ARG A 59 6.95 -27.99 -2.16
CA ARG A 59 7.75 -26.84 -2.60
C ARG A 59 8.29 -26.09 -1.37
N PRO A 60 9.43 -25.39 -1.48
CA PRO A 60 9.86 -24.47 -0.44
C PRO A 60 8.77 -23.45 -0.12
N SER A 61 8.58 -23.11 1.15
CA SER A 61 7.56 -22.16 1.64
C SER A 61 7.68 -20.79 1.01
N PHE A 62 8.91 -20.34 0.80
CA PHE A 62 9.21 -19.13 0.07
C PHE A 62 10.43 -19.32 -0.82
N LYS A 63 10.58 -18.41 -1.78
CA LYS A 63 11.75 -18.30 -2.64
C LYS A 63 12.12 -16.83 -2.79
N GLN A 64 13.34 -16.49 -2.39
CA GLN A 64 13.90 -15.18 -2.64
C GLN A 64 14.61 -15.14 -3.99
N LEU A 65 14.33 -14.08 -4.74
CA LEU A 65 14.96 -13.80 -6.03
C LEU A 65 15.65 -12.44 -5.98
N THR A 66 16.70 -12.26 -6.77
CA THR A 66 17.21 -10.90 -7.04
C THR A 66 16.16 -10.16 -7.86
N SER A 67 15.98 -8.86 -7.65
CA SER A 67 14.98 -8.02 -8.38
C SER A 67 15.05 -8.22 -9.91
N CYS A 68 16.26 -8.29 -10.47
CA CYS A 68 16.47 -8.55 -11.91
C CYS A 68 16.00 -9.92 -12.43
N LYS A 69 15.55 -10.82 -11.56
CA LYS A 69 15.02 -12.15 -11.91
C LYS A 69 13.51 -12.25 -11.71
N ASN A 70 12.86 -11.25 -11.12
CA ASN A 70 11.43 -11.21 -10.88
C ASN A 70 10.67 -10.44 -11.98
N ASN A 71 10.99 -10.72 -13.25
CA ASN A 71 10.56 -9.92 -14.41
C ASN A 71 9.05 -9.69 -14.52
N ARG A 72 8.23 -10.61 -13.98
CA ARG A 72 6.76 -10.46 -13.98
C ARG A 72 6.30 -9.36 -13.03
N VAL A 73 6.80 -9.37 -11.80
CA VAL A 73 6.48 -8.36 -10.78
C VAL A 73 7.11 -7.03 -11.16
N GLU A 74 8.34 -7.03 -11.70
CA GLU A 74 9.00 -5.81 -12.18
C GLU A 74 8.21 -5.13 -13.29
N ARG A 75 7.71 -5.88 -14.28
CA ARG A 75 6.85 -5.32 -15.33
C ARG A 75 5.59 -4.71 -14.75
N LEU A 76 4.94 -5.39 -13.80
CA LEU A 76 3.75 -4.88 -13.13
C LEU A 76 4.05 -3.55 -12.42
N TRP A 77 5.18 -3.48 -11.70
CA TRP A 77 5.61 -2.27 -11.02
C TRP A 77 5.93 -1.12 -11.96
N GLN A 78 6.50 -1.38 -13.14
CA GLN A 78 6.71 -0.35 -14.15
C GLN A 78 5.38 0.27 -14.60
N GLU A 79 4.37 -0.55 -14.85
CA GLU A 79 3.04 -0.09 -15.27
C GLU A 79 2.33 0.68 -14.15
N VAL A 80 2.37 0.17 -12.91
CA VAL A 80 1.82 0.86 -11.73
C VAL A 80 2.54 2.19 -11.48
N ASN A 81 3.87 2.22 -11.53
CA ASN A 81 4.61 3.48 -11.35
C ASN A 81 4.29 4.50 -12.44
N ALA A 82 4.16 4.07 -13.70
CA ALA A 82 3.81 4.98 -14.79
C ALA A 82 2.43 5.63 -14.60
N GLN A 83 1.45 4.88 -14.10
CA GLN A 83 0.07 5.38 -13.96
C GLN A 83 -0.26 5.99 -12.60
N VAL A 84 0.51 5.65 -11.56
CA VAL A 84 0.23 6.04 -10.16
C VAL A 84 1.38 6.89 -9.60
N GLY A 85 2.56 6.30 -9.48
CA GLY A 85 3.67 6.87 -8.71
C GLY A 85 4.32 8.08 -9.35
N LEU A 86 4.63 8.01 -10.64
CA LEU A 86 5.32 9.07 -11.38
C LEU A 86 4.47 10.35 -11.49
N PRO A 87 3.17 10.31 -11.84
CA PRO A 87 2.34 11.51 -11.89
C PRO A 87 2.29 12.27 -10.55
N ILE A 88 2.12 11.55 -9.44
CA ILE A 88 2.12 12.15 -8.09
C ILE A 88 3.49 12.74 -7.76
N LYS A 89 4.56 11.98 -8.04
CA LYS A 89 5.94 12.45 -7.82
C LYS A 89 6.21 13.75 -8.58
N TRP A 90 5.80 13.84 -9.84
CA TRP A 90 6.02 15.03 -10.65
C TRP A 90 5.26 16.23 -10.11
N ALA A 91 4.00 16.05 -9.71
CA ALA A 91 3.21 17.11 -9.09
C ALA A 91 3.91 17.70 -7.84
N PHE A 92 4.42 16.85 -6.95
CA PHE A 92 5.12 17.31 -5.75
C PHE A 92 6.51 17.87 -6.04
N THR A 93 7.25 17.28 -7.00
CA THR A 93 8.54 17.82 -7.45
C THR A 93 8.37 19.25 -7.99
N GLU A 94 7.29 19.52 -8.71
CA GLU A 94 6.97 20.87 -9.19
C GLU A 94 6.66 21.83 -8.05
N MET A 95 5.94 21.39 -7.01
CA MET A 95 5.73 22.21 -5.80
C MET A 95 7.04 22.52 -5.07
N GLU A 96 7.96 21.55 -4.97
CA GLU A 96 9.29 21.78 -4.36
C GLU A 96 10.08 22.81 -5.18
N ASN A 97 10.09 22.66 -6.51
CA ASN A 97 10.80 23.57 -7.42
C ASN A 97 10.21 25.00 -7.38
N ASN A 98 8.90 25.13 -7.16
CA ASN A 98 8.21 26.42 -7.03
C ASN A 98 8.18 26.95 -5.59
N HIS A 99 8.86 26.28 -4.64
CA HIS A 99 8.93 26.65 -3.23
C HIS A 99 7.58 26.71 -2.50
N THR A 100 6.54 26.04 -3.02
CA THR A 100 5.25 25.89 -2.34
C THR A 100 5.21 24.67 -1.43
N LEU A 101 6.15 23.74 -1.61
CA LEU A 101 6.36 22.58 -0.74
C LEU A 101 7.78 22.60 -0.16
N ASP A 102 7.89 22.55 1.17
CA ASP A 102 9.16 22.39 1.88
C ASP A 102 9.33 20.93 2.36
N ARG A 103 10.26 20.21 1.72
CA ARG A 103 10.59 18.82 2.06
C ARG A 103 11.25 18.62 3.43
N HIS A 104 11.71 19.71 4.05
CA HIS A 104 12.30 19.68 5.39
C HIS A 104 11.26 19.97 6.49
N ASN A 105 10.04 20.37 6.10
CA ASN A 105 8.95 20.63 7.01
C ASN A 105 8.09 19.37 7.21
N LEU A 106 8.01 18.88 8.46
CA LEU A 106 7.28 17.65 8.80
C LEU A 106 5.77 17.73 8.52
N THR A 107 5.16 18.90 8.66
CA THR A 107 3.74 19.12 8.34
C THR A 107 3.50 19.02 6.84
N HIS A 108 4.41 19.56 6.03
CA HIS A 108 4.33 19.47 4.57
C HIS A 108 4.51 18.02 4.10
N LEU A 109 5.46 17.28 4.70
CA LEU A 109 5.63 15.85 4.44
C LEU A 109 4.40 15.03 4.84
N PHE A 110 3.76 15.37 5.96
CA PHE A 110 2.52 14.71 6.39
C PHE A 110 1.38 14.97 5.41
N ALA A 111 1.17 16.24 5.02
CA ALA A 111 0.13 16.63 4.07
C ALA A 111 0.32 15.99 2.69
N THR A 112 1.55 15.98 2.16
CA THR A 112 1.86 15.30 0.89
C THR A 112 1.66 13.80 0.98
N SER A 113 2.00 13.17 2.11
CA SER A 113 1.70 11.76 2.35
C SER A 113 0.20 11.51 2.34
N PHE A 114 -0.59 12.31 3.06
CA PHE A 114 -2.04 12.14 3.15
C PHE A 114 -2.72 12.30 1.78
N VAL A 115 -2.47 13.41 1.09
CA VAL A 115 -3.08 13.70 -0.22
C VAL A 115 -2.55 12.74 -1.28
N GLY A 116 -1.24 12.50 -1.30
CA GLY A 116 -0.60 11.56 -2.22
C GLY A 116 -1.15 10.15 -2.08
N CYS A 117 -1.30 9.64 -0.86
CA CYS A 117 -1.92 8.34 -0.61
C CYS A 117 -3.39 8.31 -1.04
N SER A 118 -4.16 9.36 -0.81
CA SER A 118 -5.56 9.43 -1.24
C SER A 118 -5.73 9.39 -2.76
N VAL A 119 -4.89 10.14 -3.50
CA VAL A 119 -4.84 10.07 -4.97
C VAL A 119 -4.33 8.71 -5.45
N ALA A 120 -3.27 8.19 -4.83
CA ALA A 120 -2.71 6.89 -5.18
C ALA A 120 -3.73 5.76 -5.00
N LYS A 121 -4.55 5.78 -3.93
CA LYS A 121 -5.63 4.81 -3.72
C LYS A 121 -6.62 4.80 -4.88
N VAL A 122 -7.06 5.96 -5.35
CA VAL A 122 -7.98 6.07 -6.50
C VAL A 122 -7.32 5.54 -7.77
N LEU A 123 -6.08 5.94 -8.06
CA LEU A 123 -5.37 5.50 -9.26
C LEU A 123 -5.06 4.00 -9.23
N LEU A 124 -4.66 3.46 -8.08
CA LEU A 124 -4.46 2.01 -7.89
C LEU A 124 -5.75 1.23 -8.10
N GLN A 125 -6.88 1.71 -7.57
CA GLN A 125 -8.16 1.05 -7.78
C GLN A 125 -8.52 0.99 -9.27
N ARG A 126 -8.41 2.12 -9.98
CA ARG A 126 -8.65 2.17 -11.44
C ARG A 126 -7.72 1.25 -12.21
N TRP A 127 -6.44 1.24 -11.85
CA TRP A 127 -5.45 0.36 -12.47
C TRP A 127 -5.79 -1.11 -12.21
N MET A 128 -6.14 -1.50 -10.98
CA MET A 128 -6.55 -2.86 -10.62
C MET A 128 -7.82 -3.27 -11.37
N ASP A 129 -8.82 -2.38 -11.48
CA ASP A 129 -10.05 -2.66 -12.21
C ASP A 129 -9.78 -2.87 -13.69
N GLY A 130 -8.96 -2.02 -14.31
CA GLY A 130 -8.54 -2.18 -15.71
C GLY A 130 -7.73 -3.46 -15.90
N TRP A 131 -6.79 -3.74 -15.01
CA TRP A 131 -5.94 -4.93 -15.07
C TRP A 131 -6.72 -6.23 -14.84
N ASN A 132 -7.67 -6.26 -13.90
CA ASN A 132 -8.39 -7.49 -13.59
C ASN A 132 -9.56 -7.76 -14.55
N ASN A 133 -10.13 -6.70 -15.16
CA ASN A 133 -11.32 -6.82 -16.00
C ASN A 133 -11.05 -6.66 -17.51
N HIS A 134 -9.80 -6.45 -17.94
CA HIS A 134 -9.49 -6.44 -19.37
C HIS A 134 -9.67 -7.83 -20.01
N THR A 135 -10.07 -7.83 -21.28
CA THR A 135 -10.15 -9.07 -22.06
C THR A 135 -8.78 -9.41 -22.65
N ILE A 136 -8.33 -10.63 -22.41
CA ILE A 136 -7.15 -11.20 -23.07
C ILE A 136 -7.63 -12.11 -24.20
N THR A 137 -7.26 -11.76 -25.43
CA THR A 137 -7.65 -12.52 -26.63
C THR A 137 -7.30 -14.00 -26.48
N GLY A 138 -8.31 -14.87 -26.62
CA GLY A 138 -8.17 -16.32 -26.47
C GLY A 138 -7.96 -16.83 -25.04
N LYS A 139 -8.01 -15.96 -24.02
CA LYS A 139 -7.84 -16.32 -22.61
C LYS A 139 -8.95 -15.81 -21.69
N GLY A 140 -9.81 -14.91 -22.12
CA GLY A 140 -10.93 -14.39 -21.31
C GLY A 140 -10.53 -13.24 -20.38
N ILE A 141 -11.28 -13.05 -19.29
CA ILE A 141 -11.10 -11.94 -18.34
C ILE A 141 -10.45 -12.46 -17.04
N PRO A 142 -9.32 -11.90 -16.57
CA PRO A 142 -8.60 -12.40 -15.40
C PRO A 142 -9.46 -12.62 -14.15
N SER A 143 -10.32 -11.66 -13.80
CA SER A 143 -11.21 -11.73 -12.62
C SER A 143 -12.20 -12.90 -12.65
N GLN A 144 -12.48 -13.47 -13.81
CA GLN A 144 -13.33 -14.66 -13.94
C GLN A 144 -12.58 -15.96 -13.57
N TYR A 145 -11.25 -15.93 -13.43
CA TYR A 145 -10.42 -17.09 -13.11
C TYR A 145 -9.90 -17.12 -11.66
N THR A 146 -10.20 -16.11 -10.85
CA THR A 146 -9.66 -15.95 -9.48
C THR A 146 -10.42 -16.77 -8.44
N HIS A 147 -11.74 -16.90 -8.57
CA HIS A 147 -12.61 -17.55 -7.58
C HIS A 147 -12.49 -19.09 -7.49
N HIS A 148 -11.71 -19.73 -8.36
CA HIS A 148 -11.71 -21.19 -8.53
C HIS A 148 -10.35 -21.87 -8.31
N ARG A 149 -9.42 -21.27 -7.57
CA ARG A 149 -8.05 -21.80 -7.51
C ARG A 149 -7.72 -22.77 -6.40
N GLY A 150 -8.65 -23.08 -5.49
CA GLY A 150 -8.53 -24.22 -4.57
C GLY A 150 -7.30 -24.15 -3.66
N ASN A 151 -6.93 -22.94 -3.24
CA ASN A 151 -6.04 -22.76 -2.10
C ASN A 151 -6.76 -23.25 -0.83
N TYR A 152 -5.99 -23.76 0.13
CA TYR A 152 -6.54 -24.23 1.38
C TYR A 152 -6.87 -23.04 2.30
N LEU A 153 -8.14 -22.87 2.64
CA LEU A 153 -8.56 -21.89 3.65
C LEU A 153 -8.11 -22.37 5.02
N LEU A 154 -7.37 -21.53 5.73
CA LEU A 154 -6.91 -21.85 7.07
C LEU A 154 -8.10 -21.87 8.04
N PRO A 155 -8.14 -22.82 8.99
CA PRO A 155 -9.07 -22.75 10.09
C PRO A 155 -8.90 -21.45 10.90
N ALA A 156 -10.00 -20.95 11.46
CA ALA A 156 -9.99 -19.75 12.28
C ALA A 156 -8.99 -19.89 13.45
N GLY A 157 -8.17 -18.85 13.67
CA GLY A 157 -7.17 -18.80 14.74
C GLY A 157 -5.84 -19.51 14.43
N VAL A 158 -5.70 -20.20 13.28
CA VAL A 158 -4.43 -20.81 12.87
C VAL A 158 -3.44 -19.75 12.37
N LEU A 159 -3.92 -18.77 11.62
CA LEU A 159 -3.10 -17.65 11.15
C LEU A 159 -2.84 -16.69 12.32
N PRO A 160 -1.58 -16.47 12.73
CA PRO A 160 -1.28 -15.61 13.87
C PRO A 160 -1.59 -14.14 13.56
N SER A 161 -2.03 -13.40 14.56
CA SER A 161 -2.13 -11.93 14.46
C SER A 161 -0.75 -11.32 14.21
N ALA A 162 -0.68 -10.10 13.67
CA ALA A 162 0.59 -9.43 13.39
C ALA A 162 1.48 -9.26 14.64
N ALA A 163 0.88 -8.92 15.78
CA ALA A 163 1.58 -8.82 17.06
C ALA A 163 2.16 -10.19 17.48
N HIS A 164 1.34 -11.23 17.43
CA HIS A 164 1.77 -12.57 17.82
C HIS A 164 2.83 -13.15 16.86
N ALA A 165 2.67 -12.96 15.56
CA ALA A 165 3.67 -13.36 14.56
C ALA A 165 5.02 -12.69 14.83
N ALA A 166 5.01 -11.38 15.15
CA ALA A 166 6.22 -10.64 15.47
C ALA A 166 6.87 -11.12 16.78
N GLU A 167 6.09 -11.47 17.80
CA GLU A 167 6.58 -12.08 19.04
C GLU A 167 7.30 -13.40 18.78
N ILE A 168 6.67 -14.32 18.05
CA ILE A 168 7.28 -15.63 17.71
C ILE A 168 8.58 -15.41 16.93
N TYR A 169 8.56 -14.52 15.92
CA TYR A 169 9.73 -14.26 15.09
C TYR A 169 10.90 -13.67 15.91
N ARG A 170 10.63 -12.69 16.78
CA ARG A 170 11.64 -12.13 17.69
C ARG A 170 12.15 -13.17 18.69
N GLY A 171 11.27 -14.05 19.18
CA GLY A 171 11.64 -15.19 20.02
C GLY A 171 12.57 -16.20 19.34
N SER A 172 12.56 -16.23 18.00
CA SER A 172 13.50 -17.02 17.19
C SER A 172 14.81 -16.29 16.85
N ASN A 173 15.14 -15.22 17.58
CA ASN A 173 16.26 -14.30 17.33
C ASN A 173 16.16 -13.53 15.99
N GLY A 174 14.96 -13.43 15.42
CA GLY A 174 14.71 -12.64 14.22
C GLY A 174 14.72 -11.13 14.50
N GLN A 175 15.22 -10.35 13.54
CA GLN A 175 15.22 -8.89 13.60
C GLN A 175 14.20 -8.32 12.62
N LEU A 176 13.25 -7.54 13.14
CA LEU A 176 12.26 -6.82 12.34
C LEU A 176 12.64 -5.35 12.26
N THR A 177 12.25 -4.73 11.16
CA THR A 177 12.32 -3.28 11.01
C THR A 177 11.04 -2.67 11.58
N ASP A 178 11.21 -1.81 12.57
CA ASP A 178 10.11 -1.09 13.20
C ASP A 178 9.66 0.12 12.35
N GLU A 179 8.61 0.80 12.83
CA GLU A 179 7.96 1.92 12.15
C GLU A 179 8.93 3.02 11.74
N SER A 180 8.68 3.59 10.55
CA SER A 180 9.36 4.77 10.05
C SER A 180 8.36 5.90 9.95
N THR A 181 8.66 7.03 10.58
CA THR A 181 7.85 8.25 10.42
C THR A 181 8.18 8.93 9.09
N PHE A 182 7.15 9.39 8.38
CA PHE A 182 7.27 10.17 7.15
C PHE A 182 6.37 11.40 7.29
N GLY A 183 6.93 12.46 7.89
CA GLY A 183 6.18 13.63 8.34
C GLY A 183 5.54 13.45 9.72
N GLN A 184 4.95 14.54 10.21
CA GLN A 184 4.25 14.58 11.49
C GLN A 184 2.97 15.41 11.34
N ASP A 185 1.87 14.92 11.90
CA ASP A 185 0.62 15.67 11.93
C ASP A 185 0.79 16.85 12.91
N PRO A 186 0.64 18.12 12.48
CA PRO A 186 0.71 19.27 13.41
C PRO A 186 -0.37 19.23 14.50
N LEU A 187 -1.45 18.48 14.30
CA LEU A 187 -2.56 18.30 15.24
C LEU A 187 -2.48 16.97 15.99
N GLU A 188 -1.34 16.28 15.95
CA GLU A 188 -1.11 15.05 16.69
C GLU A 188 -1.44 15.25 18.19
N GLY A 189 -2.17 14.28 18.76
CA GLY A 189 -2.67 14.38 20.14
C GLY A 189 -3.93 15.25 20.33
N GLN A 190 -4.47 15.85 19.26
CA GLN A 190 -5.68 16.68 19.30
C GLN A 190 -6.79 16.12 18.36
N PRO A 191 -7.43 14.99 18.71
CA PRO A 191 -8.33 14.26 17.82
C PRO A 191 -9.54 15.08 17.35
N GLU A 192 -10.08 15.96 18.20
CA GLU A 192 -11.19 16.85 17.80
C GLU A 192 -10.78 17.80 16.67
N LYS A 193 -9.56 18.35 16.73
CA LYS A 193 -9.03 19.23 15.69
C LYS A 193 -8.68 18.47 14.42
N GLN A 194 -8.14 17.25 14.54
CA GLN A 194 -7.90 16.37 13.40
C GLN A 194 -9.21 16.05 12.66
N ASN A 195 -10.23 15.61 13.39
CA ASN A 195 -11.56 15.34 12.83
C ASN A 195 -12.15 16.58 12.16
N ARG A 196 -12.03 17.75 12.80
CA ARG A 196 -12.51 19.02 12.22
C ARG A 196 -11.75 19.40 10.94
N ARG A 197 -10.41 19.27 10.92
CA ARG A 197 -9.60 19.48 9.72
C ARG A 197 -10.10 18.58 8.59
N ASP A 198 -10.21 17.28 8.85
CA ASP A 198 -10.53 16.29 7.83
C ASP A 198 -11.95 16.48 7.29
N GLN A 199 -12.91 16.88 8.14
CA GLN A 199 -14.27 17.26 7.71
C GLN A 199 -14.28 18.50 6.81
N ILE A 200 -13.61 19.59 7.23
CA ILE A 200 -13.52 20.81 6.42
C ILE A 200 -12.84 20.51 5.09
N PHE A 201 -11.71 19.80 5.14
CA PHE A 201 -10.97 19.40 3.96
C PHE A 201 -11.81 18.57 3.00
N GLN A 202 -12.50 17.53 3.48
CA GLN A 202 -13.33 16.67 2.63
C GLN A 202 -14.44 17.48 1.95
N ASN A 203 -15.13 18.36 2.69
CA ASN A 203 -16.16 19.23 2.12
C ASN A 203 -15.61 20.16 1.03
N GLU A 204 -14.44 20.75 1.26
CA GLU A 204 -13.78 21.65 0.31
C GLU A 204 -13.31 20.90 -0.95
N ILE A 205 -12.74 19.71 -0.79
CA ILE A 205 -12.33 18.84 -1.90
C ILE A 205 -13.53 18.44 -2.75
N ASP A 206 -14.64 18.04 -2.13
CA ASP A 206 -15.83 17.60 -2.86
C ASP A 206 -16.54 18.75 -3.58
N THR A 207 -16.62 19.92 -2.95
CA THR A 207 -17.33 21.08 -3.51
C THR A 207 -16.53 21.86 -4.54
N LYS A 208 -15.22 22.07 -4.33
CA LYS A 208 -14.39 22.91 -5.21
C LYS A 208 -13.60 22.10 -6.23
N LEU A 209 -13.11 20.92 -5.83
CA LEU A 209 -12.22 20.10 -6.67
C LEU A 209 -12.90 18.83 -7.19
N GLY A 210 -14.21 18.66 -7.02
CA GLY A 210 -14.95 17.51 -7.55
C GLY A 210 -14.51 16.15 -6.97
N GLY A 211 -13.88 16.14 -5.80
CA GLY A 211 -13.44 14.93 -5.12
C GLY A 211 -12.11 14.35 -5.62
N PHE A 212 -11.59 13.36 -4.90
CA PHE A 212 -10.32 12.69 -5.26
C PHE A 212 -10.35 12.00 -6.63
N ASN A 213 -11.53 11.63 -7.15
CA ASN A 213 -11.66 11.10 -8.50
C ASN A 213 -11.27 12.11 -9.57
N TYR A 214 -11.69 13.36 -9.41
CA TYR A 214 -11.33 14.44 -10.32
C TYR A 214 -9.84 14.77 -10.22
N ILE A 215 -9.32 14.91 -8.99
CA ILE A 215 -7.91 15.17 -8.73
C ILE A 215 -7.02 14.08 -9.37
N ALA A 216 -7.37 12.81 -9.20
CA ALA A 216 -6.64 11.68 -9.78
C ALA A 216 -6.63 11.72 -11.31
N SER A 217 -7.78 12.02 -11.95
CA SER A 217 -7.88 12.12 -13.41
C SER A 217 -7.01 13.24 -13.97
N TYR A 218 -6.94 14.40 -13.31
CA TYR A 218 -6.08 15.49 -13.72
C TYR A 218 -4.60 15.15 -13.52
N THR A 219 -4.27 14.57 -12.36
CA THR A 219 -2.88 14.23 -11.99
C THR A 219 -2.24 13.30 -13.03
N VAL A 220 -2.93 12.23 -13.46
CA VAL A 220 -2.40 11.28 -14.45
C VAL A 220 -2.27 11.89 -15.85
N ASN A 221 -3.02 12.95 -16.16
CA ASN A 221 -2.96 13.69 -17.42
C ASN A 221 -2.07 14.94 -17.34
N HIS A 222 -1.13 14.98 -16.39
CA HIS A 222 -0.20 16.09 -16.18
C HIS A 222 -0.84 17.44 -15.77
N GLY A 223 -2.10 17.44 -15.37
CA GLY A 223 -2.76 18.58 -14.75
C GLY A 223 -2.55 18.55 -13.24
N TYR A 224 -1.47 19.15 -12.75
CA TYR A 224 -1.09 19.01 -11.33
C TYR A 224 -1.78 20.00 -10.39
N GLN A 225 -2.38 21.08 -10.91
CA GLN A 225 -3.00 22.12 -10.08
C GLN A 225 -3.96 21.56 -9.00
N PRO A 226 -4.90 20.63 -9.29
CA PRO A 226 -5.84 20.16 -8.27
C PRO A 226 -5.17 19.42 -7.10
N ILE A 227 -4.14 18.60 -7.35
CA ILE A 227 -3.44 17.88 -6.27
C ILE A 227 -2.57 18.85 -5.46
N GLN A 228 -1.98 19.86 -6.11
CA GLN A 228 -1.18 20.89 -5.44
C GLN A 228 -2.04 21.79 -4.55
N GLU A 229 -3.23 22.17 -5.01
CA GLU A 229 -4.23 22.90 -4.23
C GLU A 229 -4.70 22.07 -3.03
N ALA A 230 -4.96 20.78 -3.22
CA ALA A 230 -5.33 19.88 -2.12
C ALA A 230 -4.23 19.78 -1.04
N VAL A 231 -2.96 19.64 -1.42
CA VAL A 231 -1.83 19.64 -0.46
C VAL A 231 -1.78 20.98 0.29
N THR A 232 -1.84 22.09 -0.43
CA THR A 232 -1.75 23.44 0.15
C THR A 232 -2.89 23.69 1.14
N LEU A 233 -4.11 23.32 0.78
CA LEU A 233 -5.28 23.43 1.64
C LEU A 233 -5.13 22.60 2.91
N TYR A 234 -4.66 21.34 2.79
CA TYR A 234 -4.49 20.48 3.96
C TYR A 234 -3.45 21.04 4.94
N ILE A 235 -2.35 21.61 4.43
CA ILE A 235 -1.35 22.33 5.24
C ILE A 235 -1.98 23.52 5.95
N GLN A 236 -2.70 24.38 5.22
CA GLN A 236 -3.33 25.59 5.77
C GLN A 236 -4.35 25.27 6.88
N LEU A 237 -5.17 24.24 6.68
CA LEU A 237 -6.13 23.81 7.71
C LEU A 237 -5.42 23.26 8.95
N GLY A 238 -4.33 22.49 8.78
CA GLY A 238 -3.51 22.02 9.90
C GLY A 238 -2.91 23.17 10.72
N VAL A 239 -2.32 24.17 10.06
CA VAL A 239 -1.68 25.31 10.72
C VAL A 239 -2.69 26.24 11.40
N SER A 240 -3.82 26.51 10.74
CA SER A 240 -4.87 27.40 11.28
C SER A 240 -5.53 26.81 12.54
N LEU A 241 -5.83 25.52 12.54
CA LEU A 241 -6.43 24.85 13.70
C LEU A 241 -5.42 24.63 14.84
N LEU A 242 -4.13 24.52 14.54
CA LEU A 242 -3.10 24.47 15.57
C LEU A 242 -3.04 25.79 16.36
N SER A 243 -3.30 26.91 15.66
CA SER A 243 -3.22 28.27 16.21
C SER A 243 -4.52 28.74 16.91
N SER A 244 -5.62 28.01 16.74
CA SER A 244 -6.94 28.29 17.36
C SER A 244 -7.13 27.54 18.68
#